data_AF-A0A1X4HTV6-F1
#
_entry.id   AF-A0A1X4HTV6-F1
#
_cell.length_a   1.000
_cell.length_b   1.000
_cell.length_c   1.000
_cell.angle_alpha   90.00
_cell.angle_beta   90.00
_cell.angle_gamma   90.00
#
_symmetry.space_group_name_H-M   'P 1'
#
loop_
_entity.id
_entity.type
_entity.pdbx_description
1 polymer ?
#
loop_
_entity_poly.entity_id
_entity_poly.type
_entity_poly.pdbx_seq_one_letter_code
_entity_poly.pdbx_strand_id
1 'polypeptide(L)'
;MRVYVPLTLPGLAEAYRTGALGDGPFLAYAVTPALREWYLSDDIEELEYAALSRAALASLRLLAADAGAPRRRVVVAVDVSDDAASTDPDRGLDPAALGEVRVAG
;
A
#
# COMPACT_ATOMS: atom_id res chain seq x y z
N MET A 1 8.84 7.92 -5.96
CA MET A 1 7.52 8.13 -5.31
C MET A 1 7.45 7.40 -3.96
N ARG A 2 6.57 7.86 -3.06
CA ARG A 2 6.27 7.17 -1.80
C ARG A 2 5.17 6.13 -1.98
N VAL A 3 5.38 4.94 -1.43
CA VAL A 3 4.40 3.84 -1.37
C VAL A 3 4.13 3.45 0.07
N TYR A 4 2.90 2.99 0.33
CA TYR A 4 2.40 2.56 1.63
C TYR A 4 2.07 1.08 1.59
N VAL A 5 2.90 0.27 2.24
CA VAL A 5 2.82 -1.19 2.20
C VAL A 5 1.97 -1.68 3.36
N PRO A 6 0.81 -2.31 3.10
CA PRO A 6 -0.01 -2.90 4.15
C PRO A 6 0.67 -4.14 4.73
N LEU A 7 0.85 -4.18 6.05
CA LEU A 7 1.41 -5.33 6.76
C LEU A 7 0.63 -5.67 8.02
N THR A 8 0.98 -6.80 8.61
CA THR A 8 0.67 -7.17 9.99
C THR A 8 1.91 -7.03 10.88
N LEU A 9 1.76 -7.09 12.20
CA LEU A 9 2.93 -7.06 13.10
C LEU A 9 3.90 -8.24 12.86
N PRO A 10 3.44 -9.49 12.66
CA PRO A 10 4.31 -10.58 12.21
C PRO A 10 4.98 -10.31 10.86
N GLY A 11 4.26 -9.74 9.90
CA GLY A 11 4.82 -9.37 8.59
C GLY A 11 5.93 -8.33 8.70
N LEU A 12 5.77 -7.32 9.57
CA LEU A 12 6.83 -6.35 9.85
C LEU A 12 8.04 -7.00 10.53
N ALA A 13 7.82 -7.92 11.47
CA ALA A 13 8.91 -8.64 12.11
C ALA A 13 9.70 -9.50 11.11
N GLU A 14 9.01 -10.12 10.15
CA GLU A 14 9.67 -10.85 9.07
C GLU A 14 10.49 -9.92 8.17
N ALA A 15 9.91 -8.81 7.73
CA ALA A 15 10.61 -7.84 6.91
C ALA A 15 11.87 -7.28 7.60
N TYR A 16 11.81 -7.10 8.93
CA TYR A 16 12.98 -6.70 9.70
C TYR A 16 14.07 -7.80 9.73
N ARG A 17 13.68 -9.08 9.81
CA ARG A 17 14.63 -10.20 9.82
C ARG A 17 15.30 -10.41 8.47
N THR A 18 14.55 -10.31 7.39
CA THR A 18 15.03 -10.62 6.03
C THR A 18 15.58 -9.40 5.30
N GLY A 19 15.20 -8.19 5.73
CA GLY A 19 15.48 -6.95 5.02
C GLY A 19 14.60 -6.76 3.78
N ALA A 20 13.58 -7.58 3.58
CA ALA A 20 12.71 -7.56 2.40
C ALA A 20 11.22 -7.50 2.80
N LEU A 21 10.42 -6.73 2.05
CA LEU A 21 8.97 -6.59 2.30
C LEU A 21 8.13 -7.72 1.67
N GLY A 22 8.78 -8.70 1.04
CA GLY A 22 8.19 -9.90 0.46
C GLY A 22 9.21 -10.67 -0.39
N ASP A 23 8.84 -11.86 -0.87
CA ASP A 23 9.70 -12.74 -1.68
C ASP A 23 9.64 -12.42 -3.20
N GLY A 24 9.17 -11.22 -3.56
CA GLY A 24 8.94 -10.80 -4.94
C GLY A 24 8.04 -9.55 -5.01
N PRO A 25 7.46 -9.25 -6.19
CA PRO A 25 6.62 -8.07 -6.35
C PRO A 25 5.43 -8.07 -5.39
N PHE A 26 5.27 -6.98 -4.64
CA PHE A 26 4.24 -6.86 -3.60
C PHE A 26 3.25 -5.74 -3.92
N LEU A 27 2.08 -5.81 -3.27
CA LEU A 27 1.04 -4.79 -3.38
C LEU A 27 1.34 -3.66 -2.38
N ALA A 28 1.23 -2.43 -2.84
CA ALA A 28 1.28 -1.24 -2.00
C ALA A 28 0.23 -0.23 -2.47
N TYR A 29 0.12 0.89 -1.75
CA TYR A 29 -0.74 2.00 -2.12
C TYR A 29 0.07 3.28 -2.29
N ALA A 30 -0.29 4.12 -3.25
CA ALA A 30 0.39 5.38 -3.53
C ALA A 30 -0.54 6.41 -4.15
N VAL A 31 -0.02 7.61 -4.37
CA VAL A 31 -0.73 8.69 -5.06
C VAL A 31 -0.71 8.44 -6.58
N THR A 32 -1.60 7.56 -7.03
CA THR A 32 -1.79 7.21 -8.45
C THR A 32 -2.64 8.27 -9.19
N PRO A 33 -2.59 8.33 -10.54
CA PRO A 33 -3.47 9.21 -11.31
C PRO A 33 -4.96 9.02 -10.98
N ALA A 34 -5.43 7.77 -10.92
CA ALA A 34 -6.82 7.46 -10.57
C ALA A 34 -7.19 7.94 -9.16
N LEU A 35 -6.27 7.84 -8.19
CA LEU A 35 -6.51 8.35 -6.84
C LEU A 35 -6.61 9.88 -6.83
N ARG A 36 -5.75 10.60 -7.58
CA ARG A 36 -5.82 12.06 -7.71
C ARG A 36 -7.14 12.51 -8.31
N GLU A 37 -7.57 11.86 -9.39
CA GLU A 37 -8.82 12.17 -10.07
C GLU A 37 -10.04 11.93 -9.17
N TRP A 38 -10.00 10.87 -8.35
CA TRP A 38 -11.12 10.52 -7.48
C TRP A 38 -11.22 11.42 -6.24
N TYR A 39 -10.08 11.73 -5.59
CA TYR A 39 -10.06 12.53 -4.36
C TYR A 39 -10.23 14.04 -4.59
N LEU A 40 -10.04 14.53 -5.83
CA LEU A 40 -10.22 15.93 -6.22
C LEU A 40 -9.45 16.94 -5.35
N SER A 41 -8.31 16.52 -4.79
CA SER A 41 -7.39 17.38 -4.03
C SER A 41 -6.13 17.61 -4.86
N ASP A 42 -5.63 18.84 -4.84
CA ASP A 42 -4.32 19.21 -5.39
C ASP A 42 -3.21 19.20 -4.33
N ASP A 43 -3.57 19.04 -3.06
CA ASP A 43 -2.63 18.91 -1.95
C ASP A 43 -2.05 17.48 -1.89
N ILE A 44 -0.73 17.40 -2.08
CA ILE A 44 -0.02 16.13 -2.05
C ILE A 44 -0.09 15.45 -0.68
N GLU A 45 -0.11 16.21 0.42
CA GLU A 45 -0.14 15.64 1.77
C GLU A 45 -1.49 14.96 2.04
N GLU A 46 -2.59 15.57 1.57
CA GLU A 46 -3.92 14.96 1.66
C GLU A 46 -4.02 13.68 0.83
N LEU A 47 -3.44 13.68 -0.37
CA LEU A 47 -3.41 12.51 -1.25
C LEU A 47 -2.54 11.38 -0.68
N GLU A 48 -1.40 11.73 -0.07
CA GLU A 48 -0.54 10.79 0.65
C GLU A 48 -1.28 10.18 1.85
N TYR A 49 -2.02 10.99 2.61
CA TYR A 49 -2.88 10.50 3.70
C TYR A 49 -4.00 9.59 3.19
N ALA A 50 -4.59 9.90 2.03
CA ALA A 50 -5.57 9.03 1.39
C ALA A 50 -4.93 7.67 1.03
N ALA A 51 -3.78 7.65 0.36
CA ALA A 51 -3.06 6.42 0.02
C ALA A 51 -2.67 5.61 1.27
N LEU A 52 -2.17 6.26 2.32
CA LEU A 52 -1.90 5.65 3.63
C LEU A 52 -3.15 5.00 4.23
N SER A 53 -4.28 5.70 4.19
CA SER A 53 -5.56 5.21 4.73
C SER A 53 -6.05 3.97 3.98
N ARG A 54 -5.86 3.93 2.67
CA ARG A 54 -6.17 2.78 1.80
C ARG A 54 -5.30 1.57 2.14
N ALA A 55 -3.99 1.77 2.31
CA ALA A 55 -3.11 0.71 2.83
C ALA A 55 -3.55 0.22 4.21
N ALA A 56 -3.94 1.13 5.11
CA ALA A 56 -4.42 0.75 6.43
C ALA A 56 -5.72 -0.07 6.38
N LEU A 57 -6.59 0.13 5.39
CA LEU A 57 -7.76 -0.73 5.15
C LEU A 57 -7.32 -2.11 4.61
N ALA A 58 -6.33 -2.17 3.72
CA ALA A 58 -5.78 -3.45 3.25
C ALA A 58 -5.14 -4.27 4.39
N SER A 59 -4.47 -3.63 5.36
CA SER A 59 -3.95 -4.32 6.54
C SER A 59 -5.06 -4.99 7.37
N LEU A 60 -6.29 -4.48 7.36
CA LEU A 60 -7.42 -5.16 8.01
C LEU A 60 -7.78 -6.48 7.32
N ARG A 61 -7.69 -6.54 5.98
CA ARG A 61 -7.92 -7.78 5.23
C ARG A 61 -6.86 -8.82 5.55
N LEU A 62 -5.60 -8.40 5.69
CA LEU A 62 -4.51 -9.28 6.14
C LEU A 62 -4.77 -9.80 7.56
N LEU A 63 -5.16 -8.93 8.50
CA LEU A 63 -5.53 -9.34 9.86
C LEU A 63 -6.75 -10.26 9.88
N ALA A 64 -7.73 -10.05 9.01
CA ALA A 64 -8.91 -10.92 8.93
C ALA A 64 -8.54 -12.33 8.45
N ALA A 65 -7.53 -12.45 7.58
CA ALA A 65 -7.03 -13.72 7.07
C ALA A 65 -6.16 -14.49 8.10
N ASP A 66 -5.53 -13.80 9.05
CA ASP A 66 -4.71 -14.40 10.11
C ASP A 66 -5.35 -14.19 11.50
N ALA A 67 -6.01 -15.24 12.00
CA ALA A 67 -6.65 -15.20 13.31
C ALA A 67 -5.67 -15.12 14.49
N GLY A 68 -4.41 -15.52 14.29
CA GLY A 68 -3.35 -15.50 15.31
C GLY A 68 -2.58 -14.18 15.37
N ALA A 69 -2.66 -13.34 14.34
CA ALA A 69 -2.01 -12.04 14.34
C ALA A 69 -2.60 -11.11 15.41
N PRO A 70 -1.74 -10.38 16.17
CA PRO A 70 -2.19 -9.29 17.03
C PRO A 70 -3.06 -8.30 16.24
N ARG A 71 -4.18 -7.85 16.82
CA ARG A 71 -5.16 -6.96 16.17
C ARG A 71 -4.67 -5.51 16.08
N ARG A 72 -3.51 -5.32 15.46
CA ARG A 72 -2.85 -4.03 15.24
C ARG A 72 -2.47 -3.92 13.77
N ARG A 73 -3.02 -2.91 13.12
CA ARG A 73 -2.69 -2.58 11.73
C ARG A 73 -1.26 -2.03 11.66
N VAL A 74 -0.55 -2.44 10.62
CA VAL A 74 0.77 -1.91 10.30
C VAL A 74 0.74 -1.42 8.86
N VAL A 75 1.32 -0.26 8.63
CA VAL A 75 1.60 0.25 7.29
C VAL A 75 3.03 0.78 7.30
N VAL A 76 3.83 0.39 6.31
CA VAL A 76 5.20 0.86 6.14
C VAL A 76 5.24 1.84 4.97
N ALA A 77 5.75 3.05 5.21
CA ALA A 77 6.01 4.00 4.14
C ALA A 77 7.42 3.76 3.59
N VAL A 78 7.56 3.67 2.27
CA VAL A 78 8.83 3.44 1.58
C VAL A 78 8.92 4.38 0.39
N ASP A 79 10.07 5.00 0.20
CA ASP A 79 10.36 5.77 -1.00
C ASP A 79 11.03 4.84 -2.04
N VAL A 80 10.44 4.73 -3.22
CA VAL A 80 10.91 3.89 -4.34
C VAL A 80 11.09 4.74 -5.60
N SER A 81 11.83 4.26 -6.59
CA SER A 81 11.86 4.90 -7.91
C SER A 81 10.51 4.76 -8.61
N ASP A 82 10.16 5.73 -9.47
CA ASP A 82 8.83 5.74 -10.11
C ASP A 82 8.63 4.57 -11.08
N ASP A 83 9.71 4.03 -11.65
CA ASP A 83 9.71 2.84 -12.52
C ASP A 83 9.57 1.52 -11.76
N ALA A 84 9.83 1.52 -10.45
CA ALA A 84 9.66 0.35 -9.60
C ALA A 84 8.20 0.11 -9.20
N ALA A 85 7.31 1.10 -9.35
CA ALA A 85 5.89 0.99 -9.00
C ALA A 85 5.02 1.11 -10.25
N SER A 86 4.18 0.10 -10.48
CA SER A 86 3.27 0.04 -11.63
C SER A 86 1.82 0.04 -11.19
N THR A 87 0.98 0.84 -11.87
CA THR A 87 -0.48 0.79 -11.72
C THR A 87 -1.08 -0.10 -12.78
N ASP A 88 -2.16 -0.80 -12.43
CA ASP A 88 -3.03 -1.48 -13.40
C ASP A 88 -4.13 -0.51 -13.86
N PRO A 89 -4.11 0.00 -15.11
CA PRO A 89 -5.08 0.98 -15.58
C PRO A 89 -6.52 0.46 -15.56
N ASP A 90 -6.72 -0.83 -15.76
CA ASP A 90 -8.06 -1.45 -15.78
C ASP A 90 -8.71 -1.44 -14.38
N ARG A 91 -7.88 -1.32 -13.33
CA ARG A 91 -8.31 -1.21 -11.94
C ARG A 91 -8.57 0.23 -11.50
N GLY A 92 -8.20 1.23 -12.30
CA GLY A 92 -8.34 2.65 -11.94
C GLY A 92 -9.78 3.09 -11.71
N LEU A 93 -10.75 2.37 -12.29
CA LEU A 93 -12.19 2.64 -12.13
C LEU A 93 -12.81 1.88 -10.96
N ASP A 94 -12.11 0.94 -10.34
CA ASP A 94 -12.59 0.20 -9.17
C ASP A 94 -12.31 1.01 -7.88
N PRO A 95 -13.34 1.50 -7.18
CA PRO A 95 -13.18 2.22 -5.92
C PRO A 95 -12.45 1.41 -4.84
N ALA A 96 -12.39 0.08 -4.94
CA ALA A 96 -11.64 -0.79 -4.04
C ALA A 96 -10.15 -0.88 -4.38
N ALA A 97 -9.76 -0.56 -5.61
CA ALA A 97 -8.37 -0.59 -6.08
C ALA A 97 -7.71 0.79 -6.20
N LEU A 98 -8.43 1.89 -5.88
CA LEU A 98 -7.85 3.23 -5.87
C LEU A 98 -6.55 3.29 -5.04
N GLY A 99 -5.50 3.77 -5.70
CA GLY A 99 -4.17 3.90 -5.12
C GLY A 99 -3.30 2.64 -5.23
N GLU A 100 -3.83 1.49 -5.65
CA GLU A 100 -3.05 0.25 -5.73
C GLU A 100 -1.92 0.34 -6.75
N VAL A 101 -0.73 -0.06 -6.31
CA VAL A 101 0.46 -0.23 -7.14
C VAL A 101 1.09 -1.58 -6.86
N ARG A 102 1.67 -2.20 -7.89
CA ARG A 102 2.58 -3.34 -7.74
C ARG A 102 4.01 -2.82 -7.77
N VAL A 103 4.75 -3.07 -6.69
CA VAL A 103 6.14 -2.65 -6.52
C VAL A 103 7.04 -3.83 -6.84
N ALA A 104 8.06 -3.63 -7.68
CA ALA A 104 9.11 -4.61 -7.91
C ALA A 104 9.92 -4.83 -6.62
N GLY A 105 10.17 -6.10 -6.28
CA GLY A 105 10.99 -6.48 -5.11
C GLY A 105 12.48 -6.27 -5.34
#